data_AF-A0A257ZE36-F1
#
_entry.id   AF-A0A257ZE36-F1
#
_cell.length_a   1.000
_cell.length_b   1.000
_cell.length_c   1.000
_cell.angle_alpha   90.00
_cell.angle_beta   90.00
_cell.angle_gamma   90.00
#
_symmetry.space_group_name_H-M   'P 1'
#
loop_
_entity.id
_entity.type
_entity.pdbx_description
1 polymer ?
#
loop_
_entity_poly.entity_id
_entity_poly.type
_entity_poly.pdbx_seq_one_letter_code
_entity_poly.pdbx_strand_id
1 'polypeptide(L)'
;MTAILRLSAPFTLWVIGFSALYGLHGITCSRHWPPGLEASVFLLATAIAGVAAQGLCLWLLLRLPAPSRFVQSTSVILGVAALVAAVWLTMPILATSTCS
;
A
#
# COMPACT_ATOMS: atom_id res chain seq x y z
N MET A 1 21.68 1.33 -12.39
CA MET A 1 20.25 1.68 -12.49
C MET A 1 19.38 0.92 -11.49
N THR A 2 19.62 -0.38 -11.26
CA THR A 2 18.87 -1.23 -10.32
C THR A 2 18.82 -0.69 -8.87
N ALA A 3 19.86 0.01 -8.42
CA ALA A 3 19.89 0.62 -7.09
C ALA A 3 18.82 1.71 -6.91
N ILE A 4 18.62 2.56 -7.92
CA ILE A 4 17.60 3.62 -7.89
C ILE A 4 16.20 2.99 -7.85
N LEU A 5 15.97 1.98 -8.69
CA LEU A 5 14.70 1.26 -8.74
C LEU A 5 14.37 0.62 -7.39
N ARG A 6 15.36 0.07 -6.68
CA ARG A 6 15.18 -0.54 -5.35
C ARG A 6 14.94 0.47 -4.23
N LEU A 7 15.39 1.70 -4.41
CA LEU A 7 15.14 2.78 -3.45
C LEU A 7 13.76 3.40 -3.66
N SER A 8 13.34 3.60 -4.91
CA SER A 8 12.05 4.21 -5.23
C SER A 8 10.87 3.24 -5.21
N ALA A 9 11.06 1.96 -5.55
CA ALA A 9 10.00 0.95 -5.60
C ALA A 9 9.08 0.91 -4.35
N PRO A 10 9.59 0.84 -3.11
CA PRO A 10 8.71 0.77 -1.94
C PRO A 10 7.85 2.03 -1.77
N PHE A 11 8.37 3.20 -2.13
CA PHE A 11 7.63 4.45 -2.04
C PHE A 11 6.60 4.60 -3.17
N THR A 12 6.97 4.27 -4.41
CA THR A 12 6.05 4.29 -5.54
C THR A 12 4.88 3.33 -5.33
N LEU A 13 5.15 2.13 -4.80
CA LEU A 13 4.11 1.17 -4.49
C LEU A 13 3.14 1.70 -3.42
N TRP A 14 3.68 2.36 -2.40
CA TRP A 14 2.87 3.02 -1.38
C TRP A 14 1.99 4.14 -1.95
N VAL A 15 2.53 5.01 -2.83
CA VAL A 15 1.75 6.08 -3.48
C VAL A 15 0.61 5.51 -4.34
N ILE A 16 0.87 4.43 -5.09
CA ILE A 16 -0.15 3.75 -5.89
C ILE A 16 -1.24 3.18 -4.97
N GLY A 17 -0.85 2.48 -3.89
CA GLY A 17 -1.78 1.91 -2.93
C GLY A 17 -2.65 2.98 -2.25
N PHE A 18 -2.04 4.08 -1.82
CA PHE A 18 -2.74 5.24 -1.26
C PHE A 18 -3.77 5.80 -2.24
N SER A 19 -3.36 6.07 -3.48
CA SER A 19 -4.22 6.66 -4.50
C SER A 19 -5.39 5.74 -4.86
N ALA A 20 -5.14 4.43 -4.96
CA ALA A 20 -6.18 3.43 -5.22
C ALA A 20 -7.18 3.35 -4.07
N LEU A 21 -6.71 3.27 -2.83
CA LEU A 21 -7.57 3.18 -1.64
C LEU A 21 -8.46 4.41 -1.47
N TYR A 22 -7.87 5.60 -1.50
CA TYR A 22 -8.63 6.83 -1.30
C TYR A 22 -9.49 7.20 -2.51
N GLY A 23 -9.03 6.89 -3.72
CA GLY A 23 -9.85 7.01 -4.92
C GLY A 23 -11.07 6.09 -4.88
N LEU A 24 -10.87 4.82 -4.49
CA LEU A 24 -11.97 3.87 -4.30
C LEU A 24 -12.92 4.34 -3.20
N HIS A 25 -12.41 4.84 -2.08
CA HIS A 25 -13.23 5.39 -1.00
C HIS A 25 -14.11 6.55 -1.49
N GLY A 26 -13.55 7.48 -2.25
CA GLY A 26 -14.32 8.57 -2.87
C GLY A 26 -15.42 8.07 -3.82
N ILE A 27 -15.15 7.02 -4.59
CA ILE A 27 -16.15 6.41 -5.49
C ILE A 27 -17.25 5.68 -4.71
N THR A 28 -16.90 4.95 -3.64
CA THR A 28 -17.88 4.22 -2.81
C THR A 28 -18.87 5.16 -2.11
N CYS A 29 -18.47 6.39 -1.84
CA CYS A 29 -19.32 7.42 -1.26
C CYS A 29 -20.11 8.23 -2.30
N SER A 30 -19.90 7.96 -3.58
CA SER A 30 -20.61 8.61 -4.66
C SER A 30 -21.92 7.88 -5.00
N ARG A 31 -22.88 8.61 -5.56
CA ARG A 31 -24.18 8.06 -6.01
C ARG A 31 -24.06 7.03 -7.15
N HIS A 32 -22.87 6.83 -7.71
CA HIS A 32 -22.60 5.92 -8.84
C HIS A 32 -22.12 4.53 -8.40
N TRP A 33 -22.09 4.24 -7.09
CA TRP A 33 -21.70 2.91 -6.64
C TRP A 33 -22.74 1.85 -7.06
N PRO A 34 -22.31 0.70 -7.62
CA PRO A 34 -23.25 -0.33 -8.09
C PRO A 34 -24.10 -0.89 -6.96
N PRO A 35 -25.43 -0.99 -7.13
CA PRO A 35 -26.29 -1.62 -6.14
C PRO A 35 -25.95 -3.12 -6.02
N GLY A 36 -25.87 -3.62 -4.79
CA GLY A 36 -25.55 -5.02 -4.49
C GLY A 36 -24.08 -5.35 -4.23
N LEU A 37 -23.17 -4.37 -4.32
CA LEU A 37 -21.77 -4.53 -3.91
C LEU A 37 -21.54 -3.84 -2.56
N GLU A 38 -21.03 -4.58 -1.57
CA GLU A 38 -20.65 -3.99 -0.28
C GLU A 38 -19.33 -3.21 -0.42
N ALA A 39 -19.41 -1.89 -0.31
CA ALA A 39 -18.26 -0.98 -0.37
C ALA A 39 -17.16 -1.37 0.64
N SER A 40 -17.55 -1.78 1.85
CA SER A 40 -16.66 -2.24 2.91
C SER A 40 -15.77 -3.41 2.47
N VAL A 41 -16.32 -4.38 1.74
CA VAL A 41 -15.59 -5.55 1.23
C VAL A 41 -14.54 -5.12 0.21
N PHE A 42 -14.87 -4.22 -0.71
CA PHE A 42 -13.93 -3.73 -1.73
C PHE A 42 -12.82 -2.87 -1.13
N LEU A 43 -13.16 -2.02 -0.15
CA LEU A 43 -12.18 -1.22 0.58
C LEU A 43 -11.23 -2.11 1.39
N LEU A 44 -11.76 -3.12 2.08
CA LEU A 44 -10.97 -4.09 2.83
C LEU A 44 -10.08 -4.92 1.90
N ALA A 45 -10.61 -5.41 0.77
CA ALA A 45 -9.85 -6.18 -0.20
C ALA A 45 -8.68 -5.35 -0.78
N THR A 46 -8.93 -4.08 -1.10
CA THR A 46 -7.90 -3.16 -1.62
C THR A 46 -6.86 -2.83 -0.55
N ALA A 47 -7.27 -2.68 0.71
CA ALA A 47 -6.37 -2.46 1.85
C ALA A 47 -5.45 -3.66 2.07
N ILE A 48 -6.02 -4.87 2.10
CA ILE A 48 -5.26 -6.12 2.23
C ILE A 48 -4.30 -6.28 1.04
N ALA A 49 -4.76 -6.03 -0.18
CA ALA A 49 -3.92 -6.10 -1.37
C ALA A 49 -2.74 -5.13 -1.32
N GLY A 50 -2.97 -3.88 -0.90
CA GLY A 50 -1.91 -2.88 -0.74
C GLY A 50 -0.86 -3.27 0.31
N VAL A 51 -1.30 -3.72 1.49
CA VAL A 51 -0.40 -4.20 2.55
C VAL A 51 0.35 -5.45 2.12
N ALA A 52 -0.31 -6.41 1.47
CA ALA A 52 0.31 -7.63 0.98
C ALA A 52 1.36 -7.34 -0.11
N ALA A 53 1.06 -6.44 -1.05
CA ALA A 53 2.01 -6.01 -2.07
C ALA A 53 3.24 -5.35 -1.43
N GLN A 54 3.06 -4.52 -0.40
CA GLN A 54 4.15 -3.88 0.32
C GLN A 54 5.00 -4.90 1.09
N GLY A 55 4.36 -5.88 1.73
CA GLY A 55 5.02 -7.01 2.40
C GLY A 55 5.82 -7.87 1.41
N LEU A 56 5.27 -8.15 0.23
CA LEU A 56 5.97 -8.85 -0.85
C LEU A 56 7.17 -8.04 -1.35
N CYS A 57 7.04 -6.73 -1.51
CA CYS A 57 8.14 -5.85 -1.89
C CYS A 57 9.29 -5.91 -0.87
N LEU A 58 8.98 -5.80 0.43
CA LEU A 58 9.97 -5.93 1.50
C LEU A 58 10.62 -7.32 1.51
N TRP A 59 9.83 -8.38 1.34
CA TRP A 59 10.34 -9.75 1.25
C TRP A 59 11.32 -9.93 0.09
N LEU A 60 11.01 -9.38 -1.09
CA LEU A 60 11.91 -9.41 -2.25
C LEU A 60 13.21 -8.64 -1.99
N LEU A 61 13.14 -7.49 -1.31
CA LEU A 61 14.33 -6.72 -0.93
C LEU A 61 15.25 -7.51 0.02
N LEU A 62 14.69 -8.32 0.93
CA LEU A 62 15.43 -9.19 1.84
C LEU A 62 15.99 -10.43 1.15
N ARG A 63 15.25 -11.04 0.22
CA ARG A 63 15.65 -12.26 -0.52
C ARG A 63 16.77 -12.02 -1.52
N LEU A 64 16.79 -10.85 -2.15
CA LEU A 64 17.71 -10.52 -3.23
C LEU A 64 18.62 -9.37 -2.80
N PRO A 65 19.53 -9.51 -1.81
CA PRO A 65 20.26 -8.38 -1.25
C PRO A 65 21.11 -7.62 -2.28
N ALA A 66 21.20 -6.30 -2.14
CA ALA A 66 22.07 -5.46 -2.93
C ALA A 66 23.56 -5.67 -2.55
N PRO A 67 24.50 -5.52 -3.49
CA PRO A 67 25.94 -5.71 -3.21
C PRO A 67 26.50 -4.64 -2.26
N SER A 68 25.89 -3.45 -2.19
CA SER A 68 26.25 -2.40 -1.24
C SER A 68 25.40 -2.50 0.02
N ARG A 69 26.07 -2.59 1.19
CA ARG A 69 25.40 -2.61 2.52
C ARG A 69 24.59 -1.35 2.77
N PHE A 70 25.04 -0.19 2.28
CA PHE A 70 24.31 1.07 2.40
C PHE A 70 23.00 1.03 1.63
N VAL A 71 23.04 0.65 0.36
CA VAL A 71 21.84 0.55 -0.49
C VAL A 71 20.86 -0.48 0.08
N GLN A 72 21.36 -1.62 0.56
CA GLN A 72 20.51 -2.64 1.18
C GLN A 72 19.82 -2.12 2.44
N SER A 73 20.55 -1.48 3.35
CA SER A 73 19.98 -0.96 4.60
C SER A 73 18.94 0.12 4.34
N THR A 74 19.25 1.07 3.46
CA THR A 74 18.32 2.15 3.10
C THR A 74 17.06 1.62 2.41
N SER A 75 17.18 0.67 1.48
CA SER A 75 16.02 0.05 0.85
C SER A 75 15.14 -0.70 1.85
N VAL A 76 15.72 -1.40 2.82
CA VAL A 76 14.94 -2.10 3.87
C VAL A 76 14.25 -1.11 4.79
N ILE A 77 14.94 -0.05 5.24
CA ILE A 77 14.34 1.00 6.08
C ILE A 77 13.16 1.66 5.35
N LEU A 78 13.33 2.00 4.07
CA LEU A 78 12.25 2.56 3.24
C LEU A 78 11.11 1.56 3.06
N GLY A 79 11.41 0.28 2.85
CA GLY A 79 10.41 -0.78 2.75
C GLY A 79 9.58 -0.94 4.04
N VAL A 80 10.24 -0.93 5.20
CA VAL A 80 9.58 -1.01 6.51
C VAL A 80 8.73 0.24 6.76
N ALA A 81 9.28 1.44 6.54
CA ALA A 81 8.54 2.69 6.70
C ALA A 81 7.29 2.73 5.80
N ALA A 82 7.41 2.30 4.55
CA ALA A 82 6.29 2.22 3.63
C ALA A 82 5.25 1.15 4.03
N LEU A 83 5.68 0.03 4.64
CA LEU A 83 4.76 -0.97 5.20
C LEU A 83 3.98 -0.43 6.39
N VAL A 84 4.67 0.23 7.33
CA VAL A 84 4.02 0.89 8.48
C VAL A 84 3.04 1.96 7.99
N ALA A 85 3.44 2.76 7.01
CA ALA A 85 2.56 3.75 6.40
C ALA A 85 1.36 3.10 5.69
N ALA A 86 1.54 1.98 4.98
CA ALA A 86 0.44 1.24 4.34
C ALA A 86 -0.57 0.73 5.39
N VAL A 87 -0.10 0.20 6.52
CA VAL A 87 -0.97 -0.20 7.64
C VAL A 87 -1.68 1.01 8.25
N TRP A 88 -0.98 2.14 8.41
CA TRP A 88 -1.59 3.36 8.91
C TRP A 88 -2.71 3.89 8.00
N LEU A 89 -2.57 3.71 6.68
CA LEU A 89 -3.59 4.13 5.71
C LEU A 89 -4.89 3.34 5.80
N THR A 90 -4.90 2.16 6.43
CA THR A 90 -6.13 1.36 6.58
C THR A 90 -6.95 1.77 7.81
N MET A 91 -6.39 2.54 8.74
CA MET A 91 -7.08 3.03 9.95
C MET A 91 -8.42 3.72 9.67
N PRO A 92 -8.56 4.64 8.71
CA PRO A 92 -9.83 5.31 8.43
C PRO A 92 -10.94 4.34 8.03
N ILE A 93 -10.59 3.27 7.31
CA ILE A 93 -11.54 2.23 6.86
C ILE A 93 -12.08 1.44 8.06
N LEU A 94 -11.25 1.25 9.09
CA LEU A 94 -11.61 0.53 10.32
C LEU A 94 -12.33 1.43 11.33
N ALA A 95 -11.98 2.72 11.38
CA ALA A 95 -12.45 3.65 12.40
C ALA A 95 -13.69 4.44 12.00
N THR A 96 -13.97 4.60 10.70
CA THR A 96 -15.14 5.34 10.21
C THR A 96 -16.14 4.38 9.59
N SER A 97 -17.41 4.52 9.98
CA SER A 97 -18.53 3.88 9.27
C SER A 97 -18.49 4.36 7.83
N THR A 98 -18.22 3.45 6.89
CA THR A 98 -18.20 3.74 5.45
C THR A 98 -19.53 4.37 5.06
N CYS A 99 -19.47 5.66 4.69
CA CYS A 99 -20.53 6.50 4.16
C CYS A 99 -21.97 6.12 4.58
N SER A 100 -22.41 6.74 5.67
CA SER A 100 -23.80 6.78 6.17
C SER A 100 -24.73 7.59 5.26
#